data_AF-A0A6V7Q830-F1
#
_entry.id   AF-A0A6V7Q830-F1
#
_cell.length_a   1.000
_cell.length_b   1.000
_cell.length_c   1.000
_cell.angle_alpha   90.00
_cell.angle_beta   90.00
_cell.angle_gamma   90.00
#
_symmetry.space_group_name_H-M   'P 1'
#
loop_
_entity.id
_entity.type
_entity.pdbx_description
1 polymer ?
#
loop_
_entity_poly.entity_id
_entity_poly.type
_entity_poly.pdbx_seq_one_letter_code
_entity_poly.pdbx_strand_id
1 'polypeptide(L)'
;MVEILVPEIASPAEMVNSLGDGFGRMVLCPVPTVVDLREPPVIPEFLNHLKAAGWVVVRVSAYETRWAGPGCVAEMVGTEVGDPPDAIVFTSSAEVEGLVKGLEAAGCDWGR
;
A
#
# COMPACT_ATOMS: atom_id res chain seq x y z
N MET A 1 0.01 3.99 30.53
CA MET A 1 1.12 4.53 29.73
C MET A 1 1.16 3.73 28.44
N VAL A 2 1.29 4.39 27.29
CA VAL A 2 1.41 3.71 25.99
C VAL A 2 2.90 3.55 25.71
N GLU A 3 3.33 2.35 25.36
CA GLU A 3 4.69 2.08 24.91
C GLU A 3 4.73 2.17 23.38
N ILE A 4 5.71 2.88 22.84
CA ILE A 4 5.90 3.03 21.40
C ILE A 4 7.11 2.20 21.02
N LEU A 5 6.91 1.34 20.02
CA LEU A 5 7.95 0.49 19.49
C LEU A 5 8.21 0.88 18.03
N VAL A 6 9.47 1.14 17.71
CA VAL A 6 9.92 1.55 16.37
C VAL A 6 11.02 0.59 15.94
N PRO A 7 10.85 -0.14 14.82
CA PRO A 7 11.91 -0.99 14.31
C PRO A 7 13.06 -0.15 13.74
N GLU A 8 14.28 -0.68 13.79
CA GLU A 8 15.46 -0.02 13.21
C GLU A 8 15.32 0.10 11.68
N ILE A 9 14.77 -0.93 11.04
CA ILE A 9 14.50 -0.96 9.59
C ILE A 9 12.98 -0.96 9.39
N ALA A 10 12.49 -0.07 8.54
CA ALA A 10 11.08 0.02 8.19
C ALA A 10 10.66 -1.11 7.23
N SER A 11 10.57 -2.35 7.76
CA SER A 11 10.11 -3.53 7.02
C SER A 11 9.08 -4.34 7.81
N PRO A 12 8.19 -5.09 7.13
CA PRO A 12 7.24 -5.99 7.79
C PRO A 12 7.89 -6.99 8.75
N ALA A 13 9.07 -7.52 8.39
CA ALA A 13 9.79 -8.48 9.22
C ALA A 13 10.32 -7.83 10.50
N GLU A 14 11.00 -6.68 10.39
CA GLU A 14 11.62 -6.03 11.55
C GLU A 14 10.60 -5.43 12.52
N MET A 15 9.41 -5.04 12.03
CA MET A 15 8.29 -4.69 12.91
C MET A 15 7.90 -5.86 13.83
N VAL A 16 7.86 -7.09 13.29
CA VAL A 16 7.52 -8.29 14.08
C VAL A 16 8.67 -8.71 14.98
N ASN A 17 9.91 -8.66 14.49
CA ASN A 17 11.09 -8.96 15.31
C ASN A 17 11.18 -8.06 16.54
N SER A 18 10.90 -6.77 16.36
CA SER A 18 10.88 -5.81 17.46
C SER A 18 9.77 -6.11 18.47
N LEU A 19 8.59 -6.54 18.00
CA LEU A 19 7.47 -6.93 18.87
C LEU A 19 7.76 -8.24 19.65
N GLY A 20 8.60 -9.11 19.10
CA GLY A 20 8.98 -10.39 19.68
C GLY A 20 7.91 -11.48 19.56
N ASP A 21 8.13 -12.60 20.26
CA ASP A 21 7.25 -13.76 20.21
C ASP A 21 5.87 -13.50 20.83
N GLY A 22 4.83 -13.99 20.16
CA GLY A 22 3.45 -13.80 20.57
C GLY A 22 3.03 -14.68 21.75
N PHE A 23 3.53 -15.92 21.83
CA PHE A 23 3.11 -16.92 22.82
C PHE A 23 1.58 -17.10 22.90
N GLY A 24 0.89 -17.02 21.76
CA GLY A 24 -0.57 -17.10 21.67
C GLY A 24 -1.31 -15.81 22.07
N ARG A 25 -0.60 -14.73 22.39
CA ARG A 25 -1.20 -13.42 22.64
C ARG A 25 -1.84 -12.86 21.37
N MET A 26 -2.87 -12.05 21.58
CA MET A 26 -3.62 -11.41 20.51
C MET A 26 -2.98 -10.07 20.12
N VAL A 27 -2.92 -9.80 18.81
CA VAL A 27 -2.49 -8.51 18.25
C VAL A 27 -3.57 -7.98 17.31
N LEU A 28 -4.02 -6.75 17.58
CA LEU A 28 -4.99 -6.05 16.74
C LEU A 28 -4.23 -5.23 15.69
N CYS A 29 -4.57 -5.45 14.42
CA CYS A 29 -3.90 -4.85 13.27
C CYS A 29 -4.90 -3.98 12.49
N PRO A 30 -4.97 -2.67 12.75
CA PRO A 30 -5.73 -1.72 11.92
C PRO A 30 -4.97 -1.50 10.61
N VAL A 31 -5.53 -1.98 9.50
CA VAL A 31 -4.86 -2.01 8.18
C VAL A 31 -5.87 -1.72 7.07
N PRO A 32 -5.41 -1.29 5.88
CA PRO A 32 -6.31 -0.99 4.76
C PRO A 32 -7.04 -2.22 4.25
N THR A 33 -8.23 -2.04 3.69
CA THR A 33 -8.76 -2.94 2.66
C THR A 33 -8.37 -2.38 1.30
N VAL A 34 -7.77 -3.18 0.42
CA VAL A 34 -7.41 -2.75 -0.94
C VAL A 34 -8.52 -3.12 -1.91
N VAL A 35 -8.99 -2.15 -2.69
CA VAL A 35 -10.12 -2.28 -3.62
C VAL A 35 -9.69 -1.83 -5.01
N ASP A 36 -9.98 -2.65 -6.03
CA ASP A 36 -9.65 -2.39 -7.44
C ASP A 36 -8.16 -2.11 -7.73
N LEU A 37 -7.28 -2.54 -6.82
CA LEU A 37 -5.83 -2.42 -6.92
C LEU A 37 -5.19 -3.71 -6.42
N ARG A 38 -3.93 -3.97 -6.80
CA ARG A 38 -3.17 -5.06 -6.23
C ARG A 38 -2.67 -4.67 -4.84
N GLU A 39 -3.02 -5.47 -3.83
CA GLU A 39 -2.47 -5.26 -2.49
C GLU A 39 -0.95 -5.47 -2.52
N PRO A 40 -0.14 -4.46 -2.15
CA PRO A 40 1.30 -4.62 -2.07
C PRO A 40 1.66 -5.59 -0.96
N PRO A 41 2.80 -6.30 -1.04
CA PRO A 41 3.18 -7.34 -0.09
C PRO A 41 3.61 -6.78 1.28
N VAL A 42 3.18 -5.58 1.68
CA VAL A 42 3.53 -4.99 2.98
C VAL A 42 2.67 -5.58 4.09
N ILE A 43 1.34 -5.39 4.00
CA ILE A 43 0.41 -5.90 5.02
C ILE A 43 0.31 -7.43 5.00
N PRO A 44 0.19 -8.10 3.84
CA PRO A 44 0.15 -9.56 3.82
C PRO A 44 1.38 -10.21 4.47
N GLU A 45 2.59 -9.72 4.18
CA GLU A 45 3.81 -10.23 4.82
C GLU A 45 3.84 -9.93 6.31
N PHE A 46 3.47 -8.72 6.73
CA PHE A 46 3.41 -8.36 8.15
C PHE A 46 2.49 -9.31 8.94
N LEU A 47 1.28 -9.57 8.45
CA LEU A 47 0.35 -10.48 9.12
C LEU A 47 0.84 -11.93 9.11
N ASN A 48 1.53 -12.35 8.06
CA ASN A 48 2.11 -13.69 7.98
C ASN A 48 3.28 -13.87 8.96
N HIS A 49 4.16 -12.86 9.08
CA HIS A 49 5.24 -12.87 10.06
C HIS A 49 4.71 -12.89 11.50
N LEU A 50 3.67 -12.11 11.82
CA LEU A 50 3.04 -12.16 13.15
C LEU A 50 2.52 -13.57 13.49
N LYS A 51 1.81 -14.22 12.55
CA LYS A 51 1.33 -15.59 12.74
C LYS A 51 2.49 -16.57 12.93
N ALA A 52 3.56 -16.43 12.15
CA ALA A 52 4.76 -17.26 12.27
C ALA A 52 5.46 -17.09 13.63
N ALA A 53 5.44 -15.88 14.20
CA ALA A 53 5.94 -15.55 15.54
C ALA A 53 4.95 -15.93 16.67
N GLY A 54 3.87 -16.67 16.37
CA GLY A 54 2.94 -17.18 17.38
C GLY A 54 1.93 -16.16 17.92
N TRP A 55 1.67 -15.07 17.19
CA TRP A 55 0.60 -14.13 17.53
C TRP A 55 -0.75 -14.59 16.96
N VAL A 56 -1.81 -14.36 17.74
CA VAL A 56 -3.21 -14.44 17.27
C VAL A 56 -3.57 -13.11 16.62
N VAL A 57 -3.51 -13.07 15.28
CA VAL A 57 -3.72 -11.84 14.50
C VAL A 57 -5.20 -11.54 14.33
N VAL A 58 -5.62 -10.34 14.73
CA VAL A 58 -6.96 -9.78 14.48
C VAL A 58 -6.84 -8.62 13.51
N ARG A 59 -7.21 -8.84 12.25
CA ARG A 59 -7.27 -7.78 11.24
C ARG A 59 -8.49 -6.90 11.46
N VAL A 60 -8.30 -5.59 11.42
CA VAL A 60 -9.36 -4.59 11.45
C VAL A 60 -9.24 -3.73 10.18
N SER A 61 -10.27 -3.75 9.33
CA SER A 61 -10.36 -2.89 8.15
C SER A 61 -10.57 -1.44 8.55
N ALA A 62 -9.47 -0.71 8.71
CA ALA A 62 -9.50 0.64 9.27
C ALA A 62 -9.83 1.73 8.23
N TYR A 63 -9.48 1.50 6.97
CA TYR A 63 -9.74 2.39 5.85
C TYR A 63 -9.65 1.62 4.52
N GLU A 64 -10.01 2.26 3.41
CA GLU A 64 -9.86 1.70 2.06
C GLU A 64 -8.74 2.39 1.30
N THR A 65 -7.93 1.59 0.60
CA THR A 65 -7.05 2.08 -0.46
C THR A 65 -7.68 1.66 -1.79
N ARG A 66 -8.06 2.65 -2.61
CA ARG A 66 -8.76 2.41 -3.87
C ARG A 66 -8.25 3.28 -4.99
N TRP A 67 -8.42 2.81 -6.22
CA TRP A 67 -8.15 3.64 -7.39
C TRP A 67 -9.15 4.80 -7.48
N ALA A 68 -8.65 5.99 -7.84
CA ALA A 68 -9.47 7.18 -8.06
C ALA A 68 -10.36 7.09 -9.31
N GLY A 69 -10.13 6.09 -10.17
CA GLY A 69 -10.89 5.85 -11.39
C GLY A 69 -10.20 6.37 -12.65
N PRO A 70 -10.78 6.11 -13.84
CA PRO A 70 -10.13 6.36 -15.13
C PRO A 70 -9.82 7.84 -15.41
N GLY A 71 -10.53 8.76 -14.78
CA GLY A 71 -10.28 10.20 -14.90
C GLY A 71 -9.02 10.69 -14.17
N CYS A 72 -8.29 9.84 -13.44
CA CYS A 72 -7.17 10.26 -12.60
C CYS A 72 -5.97 10.84 -13.37
N VAL A 73 -5.96 10.71 -14.71
CA VAL A 73 -4.88 11.21 -15.58
C VAL A 73 -5.33 12.35 -16.50
N ALA A 74 -6.57 12.83 -16.36
CA ALA A 74 -7.15 13.81 -17.28
C ALA A 74 -6.30 15.09 -17.39
N GLU A 75 -5.76 15.58 -16.27
CA GLU A 75 -4.89 16.75 -16.25
C GLU A 75 -3.50 16.49 -16.84
N MET A 76 -3.04 15.23 -16.87
CA MET A 76 -1.74 14.85 -17.42
C MET A 76 -1.79 14.59 -18.92
N VAL A 77 -2.92 14.09 -19.44
CA VAL A 77 -3.11 13.70 -20.85
C VAL A 77 -3.82 14.80 -21.65
N GLY A 78 -4.48 15.74 -20.98
CA GLY A 78 -5.20 16.85 -21.60
C GLY A 78 -4.27 17.82 -22.34
N THR A 79 -4.68 18.25 -23.53
CA THR A 79 -3.95 19.21 -24.38
C THR A 79 -4.03 20.66 -23.89
N GLU A 80 -4.84 20.95 -22.87
CA GLU A 80 -5.03 22.30 -22.32
C GLU A 80 -4.08 22.62 -21.15
N VAL A 81 -3.32 21.64 -20.67
CA VAL A 81 -2.47 21.76 -19.47
C VAL A 81 -0.99 21.78 -19.87
N GLY A 82 -0.46 22.97 -20.16
CA GLY A 82 0.97 23.30 -20.13
C GLY A 82 1.96 22.33 -20.80
N ASP A 83 3.25 22.50 -20.46
CA ASP A 83 4.29 21.53 -20.76
C ASP A 83 4.17 20.32 -19.80
N PRO A 84 4.54 19.09 -20.23
CA PRO A 84 4.53 17.93 -19.35
C PRO A 84 5.45 18.13 -18.13
N PRO A 85 5.16 17.49 -16.98
CA PRO A 85 6.02 17.62 -15.81
C PRO A 85 7.41 17.00 -16.07
N ASP A 86 8.47 17.67 -15.60
CA ASP A 86 9.84 17.16 -15.69
C ASP A 86 10.06 15.86 -14.89
N ALA A 87 9.24 15.63 -13.86
CA ALA A 87 9.32 14.46 -12.99
C ALA A 87 7.96 14.11 -12.37
N ILE A 88 7.76 12.82 -12.07
CA ILE A 88 6.62 12.30 -11.30
C ILE A 88 7.19 11.56 -10.09
N VAL A 89 6.66 11.85 -8.90
CA VAL A 89 7.07 11.22 -7.64
C VAL A 89 5.92 10.38 -7.11
N PHE A 90 6.22 9.16 -6.69
CA PHE A 90 5.26 8.25 -6.07
C PHE A 90 5.66 7.98 -4.63
N THR A 91 4.68 8.01 -3.73
CA THR A 91 4.80 7.66 -2.32
C THR A 91 4.32 6.23 -2.04
N SER A 92 3.61 5.63 -2.98
CA SER A 92 3.13 4.25 -2.87
C SER A 92 3.09 3.54 -4.22
N SER A 93 3.18 2.21 -4.20
CA SER A 93 2.98 1.38 -5.39
C SER A 93 1.55 1.44 -5.93
N ALA A 94 0.57 1.74 -5.07
CA ALA A 94 -0.83 1.91 -5.45
C ALA A 94 -1.03 3.11 -6.39
N GLU A 95 -0.26 4.19 -6.21
CA GLU A 95 -0.28 5.34 -7.11
C GLU A 95 0.31 5.00 -8.47
N VAL A 96 1.39 4.21 -8.51
CA VAL A 96 1.98 3.72 -9.77
C VAL A 96 0.97 2.89 -10.55
N GLU A 97 0.32 1.91 -9.88
CA GLU A 97 -0.72 1.10 -10.51
C GLU A 97 -1.92 1.95 -10.96
N GLY A 98 -2.37 2.88 -10.12
CA GLY A 98 -3.46 3.80 -10.44
C GLY A 98 -3.17 4.66 -11.67
N LEU A 99 -1.94 5.16 -11.81
CA LEU A 99 -1.50 5.92 -12.97
C LEU A 99 -1.51 5.05 -14.24
N VAL A 100 -0.91 3.85 -14.19
CA VAL A 100 -0.86 2.94 -15.33
C VAL A 100 -2.27 2.59 -15.82
N LYS A 101 -3.18 2.23 -14.91
CA LYS A 101 -4.59 1.96 -15.24
C LYS A 101 -5.30 3.19 -15.84
N GLY A 102 -4.99 4.39 -15.35
CA GLY A 102 -5.53 5.63 -15.87
C GLY A 102 -5.07 5.92 -17.30
N LEU A 103 -3.77 5.76 -17.57
CA LEU A 103 -3.20 5.94 -18.91
C LEU A 103 -3.75 4.93 -19.91
N GLU A 104 -3.87 3.65 -19.51
CA GLU A 104 -4.52 2.62 -20.33
C GLU A 104 -5.99 2.99 -20.63
N ALA A 105 -6.74 3.46 -19.63
CA ALA A 105 -8.12 3.90 -19.82
C ALA A 105 -8.25 5.15 -20.71
N ALA A 106 -7.22 5.99 -20.75
CA ALA A 106 -7.11 7.13 -21.66
C ALA A 106 -6.67 6.73 -23.09
N GLY A 107 -6.41 5.45 -23.34
CA GLY A 107 -6.01 4.93 -24.65
C GLY A 107 -4.50 5.04 -24.93
N CYS A 108 -3.68 5.31 -23.92
CA CYS A 108 -2.22 5.22 -24.07
C CYS A 108 -1.82 3.75 -24.21
N ASP A 109 -1.21 3.40 -25.34
CA ASP A 109 -0.64 2.08 -25.58
C ASP A 109 0.87 2.11 -25.27
N TRP A 110 1.35 1.04 -24.61
CA TRP A 110 2.74 0.89 -24.20
C TRP A 110 3.62 0.26 -25.26
N GLY A 111 3.07 -0.04 -26.45
CA GLY A 111 3.83 -0.48 -27.62
C GLY A 111 4.64 -1.75 -27.35
N ARG A 112 3.99 -2.91 -27.44
CA ARG A 112 4.69 -4.19 -27.49
C ARG A 112 5.17 -4.51 -28.90
#